data_AF-A0A2W7NBR5-F1
#
_entry.id   AF-A0A2W7NBR5-F1
#
_cell.length_a   1.000
_cell.length_b   1.000
_cell.length_c   1.000
_cell.angle_alpha   90.00
_cell.angle_beta   90.00
_cell.angle_gamma   90.00
#
_symmetry.space_group_name_H-M   'P 1'
#
loop_
_entity.id
_entity.type
_entity.pdbx_description
1 polymer ?
#
loop_
_entity_poly.entity_id
_entity_poly.type
_entity_poly.pdbx_seq_one_letter_code
_entity_poly.pdbx_strand_id
1 'polypeptide(L)' 'MMPDLGKYAAEVLTAYAASAVLLLGLVGLTLWRAARVKRALDRAEGRHDA' A
#
# COMPACT_ATOMS: atom_id res chain seq x y z
N MET A 1 8.45 1.33 -28.57
CA MET A 1 8.75 -0.03 -29.05
C MET A 1 9.06 -0.87 -27.82
N MET A 2 8.19 -1.83 -27.48
CA MET A 2 8.50 -2.79 -26.42
C MET A 2 9.33 -3.92 -27.06
N PRO A 3 10.51 -4.24 -26.52
CA PRO A 3 11.32 -5.34 -27.04
C PRO A 3 10.52 -6.65 -26.94
N ASP A 4 10.62 -7.50 -27.96
CA ASP A 4 10.00 -8.83 -27.93
C ASP A 4 10.70 -9.66 -26.86
N LEU A 5 10.04 -9.80 -25.71
CA LEU A 5 10.56 -10.50 -24.54
C LEU A 5 10.46 -12.02 -24.72
N GLY A 6 9.72 -12.50 -25.72
CA GLY A 6 9.50 -13.92 -26.00
C GLY A 6 9.14 -14.67 -24.72
N LYS A 7 10.00 -15.63 -24.35
CA LYS A 7 9.82 -16.47 -23.15
C LYS A 7 9.81 -15.71 -21.82
N TYR A 8 10.34 -14.49 -21.73
CA TYR A 8 10.45 -13.73 -20.47
C TYR A 8 9.26 -12.81 -20.20
N ALA A 9 8.32 -12.71 -21.14
CA ALA A 9 7.19 -11.80 -21.02
C ALA A 9 6.33 -12.12 -19.79
N ALA A 10 6.14 -13.41 -19.49
CA ALA A 10 5.37 -13.88 -18.35
C ALA A 10 6.08 -13.60 -17.02
N GLU A 11 7.39 -13.83 -16.95
CA GLU A 11 8.25 -13.62 -15.78
C GLU A 11 8.34 -12.14 -15.44
N VAL A 12 8.54 -11.29 -16.45
CA VAL A 12 8.61 -9.84 -16.26
C VAL A 12 7.24 -9.30 -15.82
N LEU A 13 6.15 -9.76 -16.44
CA LEU A 13 4.80 -9.35 -16.06
C LEU A 13 4.45 -9.79 -14.63
N THR A 14 4.80 -11.02 -14.24
CA THR A 14 4.59 -11.51 -12.87
C THR A 14 5.46 -10.79 -11.86
N ALA A 15 6.71 -10.45 -12.19
CA ALA A 15 7.58 -9.64 -11.32
C ALA A 15 7.01 -8.23 -11.08
N TYR A 16 6.48 -7.58 -12.13
CA TYR A 16 5.79 -6.30 -11.98
C TYR A 16 4.50 -6.41 -11.19
N ALA A 17 3.68 -7.43 -11.45
CA ALA A 17 2.45 -7.68 -10.69
C ALA A 17 2.74 -7.92 -9.20
N ALA A 18 3.74 -8.74 -8.89
CA ALA A 18 4.19 -8.99 -7.52
C ALA A 18 4.67 -7.70 -6.86
N SER A 19 5.48 -6.91 -7.55
CA SER A 19 5.96 -5.61 -7.06
C SER A 19 4.80 -4.65 -6.78
N ALA A 20 3.83 -4.56 -7.69
CA ALA A 20 2.64 -3.73 -7.53
C ALA A 20 1.81 -4.16 -6.31
N VAL A 21 1.62 -5.47 -6.11
CA VAL A 21 0.91 -6.02 -4.93
C VAL A 21 1.62 -5.65 -3.63
N LEU A 22 2.95 -5.78 -3.58
CA LEU A 22 3.73 -5.40 -2.40
C LEU A 22 3.61 -3.90 -2.08
N LEU A 23 3.69 -3.05 -3.11
CA LEU A 23 3.54 -1.60 -2.95
C LEU A 23 2.13 -1.23 -2.48
N LEU A 24 1.09 -1.81 -3.10
CA LEU A 24 -0.30 -1.59 -2.68
C LEU A 24 -0.54 -2.08 -1.25
N GLY A 25 0.04 -3.22 -0.88
CA GLY A 25 0.00 -3.74 0.49
C GLY A 25 0.66 -2.78 1.49
N LEU A 26 1.84 -2.25 1.16
CA LEU A 26 2.54 -1.29 1.99
C LEU A 26 1.76 0.02 2.16
N VAL A 27 1.22 0.56 1.08
CA VAL A 27 0.39 1.78 1.10
C VAL A 27 -0.88 1.53 1.92
N GLY A 28 -1.57 0.42 1.68
CA GLY A 28 -2.77 0.04 2.43
C GLY A 28 -2.50 -0.10 3.93
N LEU A 29 -1.38 -0.74 4.30
CA LEU A 29 -0.96 -0.85 5.70
C LEU A 29 -0.67 0.52 6.31
N THR A 30 0.00 1.41 5.58
CA THR A 30 0.32 2.77 6.02
C THR A 30 -0.95 3.57 6.30
N LEU A 31 -1.92 3.52 5.37
CA LEU A 31 -3.21 4.20 5.53
C LEU A 31 -4.02 3.62 6.69
N TRP A 32 -4.03 2.30 6.86
CA TRP A 32 -4.72 1.65 7.98
C TRP A 32 -4.13 2.08 9.33
N ARG A 33 -2.79 2.15 9.43
CA ARG A 33 -2.11 2.65 10.63
C ARG A 33 -2.44 4.12 10.89
N ALA A 34 -2.40 4.97 9.87
CA ALA A 34 -2.76 6.38 9.99
C ALA A 34 -4.21 6.56 10.49
N ALA A 35 -5.15 5.82 9.92
CA ALA A 35 -6.56 5.84 10.35
C ALA A 35 -6.72 5.39 11.82
N ARG A 36 -5.99 4.37 12.25
CA ARG A 36 -6.00 3.91 13.64
C ARG A 36 -5.46 4.97 14.60
N VAL A 37 -4.34 5.61 14.26
CA VAL A 37 -3.73 6.67 15.09
C VAL A 37 -4.65 7.88 15.16
N LYS A 38 -5.23 8.30 14.04
CA LYS A 38 -6.21 9.40 14.01
C LYS A 38 -7.39 9.11 14.95
N ARG A 39 -7.96 7.90 14.92
CA ARG A 39 -9.02 7.50 15.86
C ARG A 39 -8.58 7.49 17.32
N ALA A 40 -7.31 7.23 17.59
CA ALA A 40 -6.77 7.28 18.95
C ALA A 40 -6.58 8.73 19.41
N LEU A 41 -6.15 9.63 18.51
CA LEU A 41 -6.02 11.06 18.75
C LEU A 41 -7.39 11.72 18.95
N ASP A 42 -8.37 11.47 18.07
CA ASP A 42 -9.73 11.98 18.20
C ASP A 42 -10.35 11.60 19.57
N ARG A 43 -10.04 10.38 20.08
CA ARG A 43 -10.46 9.93 21.42
C ARG A 43 -9.69 10.58 22.57
N ALA A 44 -8.50 11.09 22.34
CA ALA A 44 -7.69 11.77 23.35
C ALA A 44 -8.05 13.27 23.42
N GLU A 45 -8.19 13.93 22.27
CA GLU A 45 -8.61 15.33 22.16
C GLU A 45 -10.05 15.53 22.66
N GLY A 46 -10.99 14.66 22.30
CA GLY A 46 -12.36 14.71 22.83
C GLY A 46 -12.48 14.45 24.34
N ARG A 47 -11.40 14.06 25.03
CA ARG A 47 -11.32 13.97 26.49
C ARG A 47 -10.68 15.19 27.16
N HIS A 48 -10.03 16.07 26.40
CA HIS A 48 -9.41 17.30 26.93
C HIS A 48 -10.31 18.53 26.79
N ASP A 49 -11.30 18.51 25.90
CA ASP A 49 -12.26 19.61 25.70
C ASP A 49 -13.57 19.46 26.51
N ALA A 50 -13.63 18.54 27.48
CA ALA A 50 -14.76 18.34 28.40
C ALA A 50 -14.32 18.61 29.85
#